data_AF-A0A821DA13-F1
#
_entry.id   AF-A0A821DA13-F1
#
_cell.length_a   1.000
_cell.length_b   1.000
_cell.length_c   1.000
_cell.angle_alpha   90.00
_cell.angle_beta   90.00
_cell.angle_gamma   90.00
#
_symmetry.space_group_name_H-M   'P 1'
#
loop_
_entity.id
_entity.type
_entity.pdbx_description
1 polymer ?
#
loop_
_entity_poly.entity_id
_entity_poly.type
_entity_poly.pdbx_seq_one_letter_code
_entity_poly.pdbx_strand_id
1 'polypeptide(L)' 'MADPNTYGDEMANMAIADRYHIQLVIFRAGELLTVVNPRDGYVKHTAFLVNVGTHYKALVPRYELEEA' A
#
# COMPACT_ATOMS: atom_id res chain seq x y z
N MET A 1 -6.42 -13.94 -5.81
CA MET A 1 -5.61 -14.85 -4.96
C MET A 1 -6.59 -15.72 -4.18
N ALA A 2 -6.46 -17.04 -4.23
CA ALA A 2 -7.40 -17.98 -3.60
C ALA A 2 -6.82 -18.70 -2.38
N ASP A 3 -5.49 -18.75 -2.25
CA ASP A 3 -4.79 -19.33 -1.10
C ASP A 3 -4.40 -18.21 -0.10
N PRO A 4 -4.78 -18.32 1.18
CA PRO A 4 -4.50 -17.31 2.21
C PRO A 4 -3.01 -17.15 2.55
N ASN A 5 -2.15 -18.09 2.19
CA ASN A 5 -0.71 -18.05 2.46
C ASN A 5 0.12 -17.54 1.27
N THR A 6 -0.54 -17.19 0.16
CA THR A 6 0.16 -16.61 -0.99
C THR A 6 0.54 -15.16 -0.70
N TYR A 7 1.82 -14.82 -0.84
CA TYR A 7 2.30 -13.45 -0.71
C TYR A 7 1.65 -12.54 -1.75
N GLY A 8 1.23 -11.35 -1.31
CA GLY A 8 0.78 -10.30 -2.20
C GLY A 8 1.92 -9.77 -3.07
N ASP A 9 1.64 -9.58 -4.35
CA ASP A 9 2.55 -9.04 -5.35
C ASP A 9 2.05 -7.68 -5.88
N GLU A 10 2.71 -7.18 -6.92
CA GLU A 10 2.32 -5.92 -7.57
C GLU A 10 0.90 -5.96 -8.14
N MET A 11 0.45 -7.11 -8.66
CA MET A 11 -0.91 -7.28 -9.17
C MET A 11 -1.96 -7.17 -8.06
N ALA A 12 -1.68 -7.73 -6.88
CA ALA A 12 -2.53 -7.52 -5.71
C ALA A 12 -2.58 -6.05 -5.29
N ASN A 13 -1.44 -5.34 -5.30
CA ASN A 13 -1.39 -3.92 -4.95
C ASN A 13 -2.26 -3.09 -5.91
N MET A 14 -2.16 -3.33 -7.22
CA MET A 14 -3.03 -2.67 -8.21
C MET A 14 -4.51 -2.99 -7.99
N ALA A 15 -4.85 -4.26 -7.76
CA ALA A 15 -6.24 -4.67 -7.56
C ALA A 15 -6.86 -4.05 -6.30
N ILE A 16 -6.09 -3.90 -5.21
CA ILE A 16 -6.53 -3.23 -3.98
C ILE A 16 -6.68 -1.73 -4.20
N ALA A 17 -5.69 -1.09 -4.86
CA ALA A 17 -5.72 0.34 -5.16
C ALA A 17 -6.99 0.70 -5.95
N ASP A 18 -7.30 -0.06 -6.99
CA ASP A 18 -8.51 0.12 -7.78
C ASP A 18 -9.79 -0.09 -6.97
N ARG A 19 -9.90 -1.24 -6.28
CA ARG A 19 -11.14 -1.65 -5.61
C ARG A 19 -11.58 -0.65 -4.54
N TYR A 20 -10.62 -0.03 -3.86
CA TYR A 20 -10.89 0.86 -2.74
C TYR A 20 -10.60 2.34 -3.05
N HIS A 21 -10.15 2.66 -4.27
CA HIS A 21 -9.68 4.00 -4.65
C HIS A 21 -8.61 4.53 -3.68
N ILE A 22 -7.62 3.69 -3.38
CA ILE A 22 -6.53 4.04 -2.47
C ILE A 22 -5.25 4.22 -3.28
N GLN A 23 -4.53 5.32 -3.04
CA GLN A 23 -3.15 5.46 -3.48
C GLN A 23 -2.23 4.71 -2.51
N LEU A 24 -1.48 3.73 -3.02
CA LEU A 24 -0.48 3.01 -2.24
C LEU A 24 0.89 3.64 -2.48
N VAL A 25 1.50 4.18 -1.42
CA VAL A 25 2.86 4.69 -1.45
C VAL A 25 3.77 3.69 -0.73
N ILE A 26 4.68 3.08 -1.46
CA ILE A 26 5.49 1.96 -0.98
C ILE A 26 6.95 2.39 -0.89
N PHE A 27 7.56 2.20 0.28
CA PHE A 27 8.97 2.45 0.56
C PHE A 27 9.77 1.16 0.70
N ARG A 28 11.08 1.22 0.46
CA ARG A 28 12.05 0.18 0.82
C ARG A 28 13.32 0.83 1.36
N ALA A 29 13.78 0.39 2.52
CA ALA A 29 14.97 0.94 3.18
C ALA A 29 14.95 2.48 3.35
N GLY A 30 13.77 3.08 3.51
CA GLY A 30 13.59 4.53 3.63
C GLY A 30 13.47 5.29 2.30
N GLU A 31 13.64 4.62 1.17
CA GLU A 31 13.52 5.20 -0.16
C GLU A 31 12.15 4.88 -0.78
N LEU A 32 11.63 5.78 -1.61
CA LEU A 32 10.41 5.53 -2.37
C LEU A 32 10.66 4.42 -3.40
N LEU A 33 9.94 3.31 -3.25
CA LEU A 33 10.04 2.18 -4.17
C LEU A 33 9.05 2.32 -5.32
N THR A 34 7.77 2.54 -5.02
CA THR A 34 6.72 2.70 -6.04
C THR A 34 5.51 3.45 -5.49
N VAL A 35 4.75 4.06 -6.40
CA VAL A 35 3.45 4.67 -6.12
C VAL A 35 2.43 4.02 -7.05
N VAL A 36 1.43 3.37 -6.47
CA VAL A 36 0.33 2.73 -7.21
C VAL A 36 -0.91 3.59 -7.05
N ASN A 37 -1.43 4.07 -8.18
CA ASN A 37 -2.68 4.81 -8.24
C ASN A 37 -3.82 3.91 -8.77
N PRO A 38 -5.07 4.18 -8.37
CA PRO A 38 -6.24 3.61 -9.04
C PRO A 38 -6.24 3.94 -10.54
N ARG A 39 -6.63 2.98 -11.38
CA ARG A 39 -6.61 3.11 -12.85
C ARG A 39 -7.53 4.19 -13.39
N ASP A 40 -8.60 4.53 -12.67
CA ASP A 40 -9.51 5.61 -13.02
C ASP A 40 -8.97 7.00 -12.64
N GLY A 41 -7.82 7.05 -11.95
CA GLY A 41 -7.17 8.28 -11.50
C GLY A 41 -7.83 8.93 -10.28
N TYR A 42 -8.91 8.36 -9.73
CA TYR A 42 -9.61 8.91 -8.58
C TYR A 42 -9.10 8.29 -7.27
N VAL A 43 -8.62 9.15 -6.36
CA VAL A 43 -8.05 8.73 -5.06
C VAL A 43 -8.93 9.25 -3.93
N LYS A 44 -9.42 8.34 -3.08
CA LYS A 44 -10.14 8.65 -1.83
C LYS A 44 -9.22 8.75 -0.63
N HIS A 45 -8.27 7.82 -0.53
CA HIS A 45 -7.36 7.71 0.62
C HIS A 45 -5.95 7.40 0.14
N THR A 46 -4.97 7.69 0.98
CA THR A 46 -3.57 7.32 0.76
C THR A 46 -3.13 6.39 1.88
N ALA A 47 -2.48 5.29 1.53
CA ALA A 47 -1.90 4.36 2.48
C ALA A 47 -0.39 4.24 2.26
N PHE A 48 0.36 4.18 3.35
CA PHE A 48 1.81 4.10 3.34
C PHE A 48 2.26 2.71 3.77
N LEU A 49 3.13 2.10 2.98
CA LEU A 49 3.64 0.75 3.22
C LEU A 49 5.17 0.76 3.17
N VAL A 50 5.83 -0.05 3.98
CA VAL A 50 7.25 -0.36 3.83
C VAL A 50 7.45 -1.83 3.47
N ASN A 51 8.16 -2.08 2.38
CA ASN A 51 8.59 -3.41 1.96
C ASN A 51 9.96 -3.72 2.59
N VAL A 52 10.00 -4.78 3.40
CA VAL A 52 11.20 -5.26 4.12
C VAL A 52 11.72 -6.57 3.53
N GLY A 53 11.63 -6.72 2.20
CA GLY A 53 12.01 -7.91 1.45
C GLY A 53 10.80 -8.79 1.14
N THR A 54 10.51 -9.77 1.99
CA THR A 54 9.38 -10.71 1.82
C THR A 54 8.10 -10.28 2.52
N HIS A 55 8.12 -9.15 3.23
CA HIS A 55 6.98 -8.67 4.02
C HIS A 55 6.72 -7.19 3.76
N TYR A 56 5.45 -6.81 3.90
CA TYR A 56 5.02 -5.43 3.97
C TYR A 56 4.63 -5.08 5.41
N LYS A 57 4.90 -3.84 5.83
CA LYS A 57 4.36 -3.27 7.07
C LYS A 57 3.62 -1.98 6.75
N ALA A 58 2.50 -1.76 7.43
CA ALA A 58 1.79 -0.49 7.36
C ALA A 58 2.58 0.59 8.10
N LEU A 59 2.68 1.76 7.49
CA LEU A 59 3.16 2.98 8.13
C LEU A 59 1.94 3.84 8.44
N VAL A 60 1.84 4.26 9.69
CA VAL A 60 0.82 5.19 10.13
C VAL A 60 1.51 6.53 10.38
N PRO A 61 1.04 7.63 9.78
CA PRO A 61 1.56 8.95 10.07
C PRO A 61 1.45 9.24 11.56
N ARG A 62 2.47 9.92 12.12
CA ARG A 62 2.53 10.20 13.56
C ARG A 62 1.29 10.94 14.09
N TYR A 63 0.72 11.85 13.31
CA TYR A 63 -0.48 12.62 13.72
C TYR A 63 -1.70 11.71 13.91
N GLU A 64 -1.88 10.65 13.11
CA GLU A 64 -2.99 9.71 13.27
C GLU A 64 -2.82 8.83 14.52
N LEU A 65 -1.58 8.62 14.99
CA LEU A 65 -1.31 7.93 16.25
C LEU A 65 -1.56 8.81 17.48
N GLU A 66 -1.45 10.13 17.33
CA GLU A 66 -1.64 11.10 18.42
C GLU A 66 -3.12 11.44 18.63
N GLU A 67 -3.97 11.18 17.63
CA GLU A 67 -5.43 11.38 17.68
C GLU A 67 -6.23 10.14 18.15
N ALA A 68 -5.58 8.99 18.32
CA ALA A 68 -6.20 7.70 18.68
C ALA A 68 -6.08 7.35 20.17
#